data_AF-A0A915UPB1-F1
#
_entry.id   AF-A0A915UPB1-F1
#
_cell.length_a   1.000
_cell.length_b   1.000
_cell.length_c   1.000
_cell.angle_alpha   90.00
_cell.angle_beta   90.00
_cell.angle_gamma   90.00
#
_symmetry.space_group_name_H-M   'P 1'
#
loop_
_entity.id
_entity.type
_entity.pdbx_description
1 polymer ?
#
loop_
_entity_poly.entity_id
_entity_poly.type
_entity_poly.pdbx_seq_one_letter_code
_entity_poly.pdbx_strand_id
1 'polypeptide(L)'
;MEDGELPEQALVRELYEELGVKIRVMAPRTFAWHREPGKEVLLLFYDAEITHGTPQGLQGQEVAWFKPEELPRLSTPPADAELIRSLSASER
;
A
#
# COMPACT_ATOMS: atom_id res chain seq x y z
N MET A 1 -3.23 -3.68 -11.82
CA MET A 1 -4.39 -4.60 -11.84
C MET A 1 -4.62 -5.01 -13.27
N GLU A 2 -4.55 -6.31 -13.51
CA GLU A 2 -4.77 -6.87 -14.84
C GLU A 2 -6.27 -7.05 -15.12
N ASP A 3 -6.63 -7.20 -16.40
CA ASP A 3 -8.02 -7.39 -16.80
C ASP A 3 -8.60 -8.68 -16.20
N GLY A 4 -9.69 -8.54 -15.45
CA GLY A 4 -10.36 -9.66 -14.77
C GLY A 4 -9.82 -10.00 -13.38
N GLU A 5 -8.79 -9.29 -12.90
CA GLU A 5 -8.24 -9.45 -11.56
C GLU A 5 -9.05 -8.65 -10.52
N LEU A 6 -9.37 -9.26 -9.38
CA LEU A 6 -9.93 -8.55 -8.24
C LEU A 6 -8.84 -7.70 -7.56
N PRO A 7 -9.17 -6.55 -6.95
CA PRO A 7 -8.17 -5.70 -6.29
C PRO A 7 -7.32 -6.44 -5.25
N GLU A 8 -7.91 -7.36 -4.49
CA GLU A 8 -7.21 -8.16 -3.49
C GLU A 8 -6.24 -9.16 -4.12
N GLN A 9 -6.58 -9.70 -5.29
CA GLN A 9 -5.70 -10.59 -6.06
C GLN A 9 -4.49 -9.81 -6.59
N ALA A 10 -4.75 -8.63 -7.14
CA ALA A 10 -3.69 -7.72 -7.59
C ALA A 10 -2.75 -7.38 -6.44
N LEU A 11 -3.28 -7.00 -5.27
CA LEU A 11 -2.46 -6.66 -4.11
C LEU A 11 -1.55 -7.83 -3.68
N VAL A 12 -2.05 -9.07 -3.67
CA VAL A 12 -1.24 -10.26 -3.33
C VAL A 12 -0.16 -10.49 -4.36
N ARG A 13 -0.47 -10.39 -5.65
CA ARG A 13 0.49 -10.60 -6.75
C ARG A 13 1.58 -9.54 -6.74
N GLU A 14 1.21 -8.26 -6.71
CA GLU A 14 2.15 -7.13 -6.74
C GLU A 14 3.10 -7.16 -5.54
N LEU A 15 2.60 -7.38 -4.31
CA LEU A 15 3.48 -7.47 -3.13
C LEU A 15 4.41 -8.69 -3.15
N TYR A 16 4.02 -9.77 -3.83
CA TYR A 16 4.92 -10.89 -4.04
C TYR A 16 6.00 -10.56 -5.09
N GLU A 17 5.62 -9.95 -6.21
CA GLU A 17 6.54 -9.58 -7.31
C GLU A 17 7.53 -8.49 -6.90
N GLU A 18 7.07 -7.47 -6.18
CA GLU A 18 7.88 -6.30 -5.83
C GLU A 18 8.61 -6.46 -4.50
N LEU A 19 7.99 -7.11 -3.51
CA LEU A 19 8.50 -7.18 -2.14
C LEU A 19 8.87 -8.59 -1.65
N GLY A 20 8.56 -9.64 -2.42
CA GLY A 20 8.89 -11.03 -2.07
C GLY A 20 8.09 -11.61 -0.91
N VAL A 21 6.93 -11.03 -0.58
CA VAL A 21 6.11 -11.45 0.56
C VAL A 21 4.78 -12.04 0.13
N LYS A 22 4.29 -13.00 0.90
CA LYS A 22 2.90 -13.47 0.79
C LYS A 22 2.07 -12.86 1.89
N ILE A 23 0.95 -12.29 1.53
CA ILE A 23 0.05 -11.62 2.49
C ILE A 23 -1.31 -12.31 2.58
N ARG A 24 -1.99 -12.07 3.69
CA ARG A 24 -3.44 -12.24 3.83
C ARG A 24 -4.06 -10.84 3.83
N VAL A 25 -4.92 -10.56 2.85
CA VAL A 25 -5.71 -9.32 2.83
C VAL A 25 -6.81 -9.39 3.87
N MET A 26 -6.93 -8.36 4.71
CA MET A 26 -7.84 -8.35 5.86
C MET A 26 -9.11 -7.54 5.56
N ALA A 27 -8.98 -6.22 5.40
CA ALA A 27 -10.10 -5.33 5.17
C ALA A 27 -9.69 -4.10 4.35
N PRO A 28 -10.61 -3.52 3.56
CA PRO A 28 -10.39 -2.19 2.99
C PRO A 28 -10.21 -1.17 4.12
N ARG A 29 -9.16 -0.34 4.02
CA ARG A 29 -8.88 0.74 4.97
C ARG A 29 -9.47 2.05 4.48
N THR A 30 -9.06 2.48 3.29
CA THR A 30 -9.49 3.73 2.67
C THR A 30 -9.20 3.69 1.17
N PHE A 31 -9.57 4.74 0.45
CA PHE A 31 -9.25 4.89 -0.97
C PHE A 31 -8.89 6.34 -1.27
N ALA A 32 -8.18 6.54 -2.38
CA ALA A 32 -7.92 7.86 -2.92
C ALA A 32 -8.21 7.87 -4.42
N TRP A 33 -8.84 8.93 -4.90
CA TRP A 33 -9.01 9.18 -6.32
C TRP A 33 -8.11 10.33 -6.72
N HIS A 34 -7.18 10.06 -7.64
CA HIS A 34 -6.31 11.05 -8.22
C HIS A 34 -6.58 11.22 -9.72
N ARG A 35 -6.52 12.47 -10.18
CA ARG A 35 -6.65 12.84 -11.60
C ARG A 35 -5.40 13.59 -12.01
N GLU A 36 -4.65 12.99 -12.93
CA GLU A 36 -3.55 13.63 -13.64
C GLU A 36 -3.98 13.89 -15.10
N PRO A 37 -3.31 14.82 -15.81
CA PRO A 37 -3.61 15.04 -17.22
C PRO A 37 -3.48 13.73 -18.03
N GLY A 38 -4.60 13.21 -18.51
CA GLY A 38 -4.67 11.97 -19.30
C GLY A 38 -4.76 10.67 -18.50
N LYS A 39 -4.83 10.71 -17.16
CA LYS A 39 -4.97 9.50 -16.33
C LYS A 39 -5.83 9.75 -15.11
N GLU A 40 -6.83 8.88 -14.91
CA GLU A 40 -7.55 8.78 -13.65
C GLU A 40 -7.08 7.53 -12.91
N VAL A 41 -6.74 7.69 -11.63
CA VAL A 41 -6.21 6.61 -10.79
C VAL A 41 -7.08 6.49 -9.54
N LEU A 42 -7.62 5.30 -9.31
CA LEU A 42 -8.23 4.90 -8.04
C LEU A 42 -7.22 4.04 -7.27
N LEU A 43 -6.77 4.53 -6.13
CA LEU A 43 -5.94 3.79 -5.18
C LEU A 43 -6.85 3.18 -4.12
N LEU A 44 -6.75 1.87 -3.94
CA LEU A 44 -7.46 1.12 -2.91
C LEU A 44 -6.44 0.66 -1.86
N PHE A 45 -6.61 1.09 -0.62
CA PHE A 45 -5.72 0.73 0.48
C PHE A 45 -6.39 -0.33 1.35
N TYR A 46 -5.63 -1.37 1.68
CA TYR A 46 -6.09 -2.49 2.50
C TYR A 46 -5.18 -2.70 3.68
N ASP A 47 -5.75 -3.14 4.79
CA ASP A 47 -4.98 -3.79 5.84
C ASP A 47 -4.63 -5.22 5.40
N ALA A 48 -3.39 -5.61 5.64
CA ALA A 48 -2.89 -6.93 5.30
C ALA A 48 -1.87 -7.43 6.33
N GLU A 49 -1.80 -8.74 6.46
CA GLU A 49 -0.82 -9.42 7.31
C GLU A 49 0.20 -10.16 6.43
N ILE A 50 1.49 -9.99 6.72
CA ILE A 50 2.54 -10.80 6.09
C ILE A 50 2.48 -12.20 6.68
N THR A 51 2.13 -13.18 5.85
CA THR A 51 2.05 -14.60 6.24
C THR A 51 3.33 -15.37 5.94
N HIS A 52 4.17 -14.87 5.02
CA HIS A 52 5.43 -15.47 4.66
C HIS A 52 6.38 -14.45 4.02
N GLY A 53 7.68 -14.64 4.26
CA GLY A 53 8.74 -13.78 3.71
C GLY A 53 9.05 -12.58 4.60
N THR A 54 10.03 -11.79 4.18
CA THR A 54 10.38 -10.49 4.77
C THR A 54 10.48 -9.50 3.63
N PRO A 55 9.82 -8.31 3.70
CA PRO A 55 9.83 -7.36 2.60
C PRO A 55 11.25 -6.95 2.18
N GLN A 56 11.51 -7.03 0.89
CA GLN A 56 12.78 -6.64 0.26
C GLN A 56 12.47 -5.99 -1.09
N GLY A 57 13.17 -4.92 -1.46
CA GLY A 57 12.93 -4.29 -2.76
C GLY A 57 13.49 -5.13 -3.91
N LEU A 58 12.64 -5.95 -4.53
CA LEU A 58 13.02 -6.85 -5.63
C LEU A 58 13.21 -6.14 -6.98
N GLN A 59 12.84 -4.86 -7.05
CA GLN A 59 12.95 -4.00 -8.24
C GLN A 59 13.86 -2.78 -8.00
N GLY A 60 14.75 -2.85 -7.01
CA GLY A 60 15.73 -1.81 -6.71
C GLY A 60 15.21 -0.66 -5.84
N GLN A 61 14.00 -0.79 -5.29
CA GLN A 61 13.43 0.15 -4.33
C GLN A 61 14.00 -0.07 -2.92
N GLU A 62 14.09 1.00 -2.13
CA GLU A 62 14.42 0.89 -0.71
C GLU A 62 13.18 0.49 0.11
N VAL A 63 13.41 -0.29 1.16
CA VAL A 63 12.35 -0.74 2.08
C VAL A 63 12.78 -0.44 3.51
N ALA A 64 11.90 0.23 4.24
CA ALA A 64 12.11 0.56 5.65
C ALA A 64 10.79 0.46 6.43
N TRP A 65 10.91 0.19 7.73
CA TRP A 65 9.79 0.13 8.65
C TRP A 65 9.73 1.41 9.47
N PHE A 66 8.55 2.02 9.53
CA PHE A 66 8.29 3.24 10.29
C PHE A 66 7.15 3.01 11.26
N LYS A 67 7.23 3.62 12.43
CA LYS A 67 6.12 3.68 13.37
C LYS A 67 5.07 4.68 12.88
N PRO A 68 3.79 4.52 13.29
CA PRO A 68 2.72 5.45 12.91
C PRO A 68 3.05 6.93 13.16
N GLU A 69 3.72 7.26 14.27
CA GLU A 69 4.12 8.63 14.61
C GLU A 69 5.21 9.23 13.71
N GLU A 70 5.92 8.39 12.95
CA GLU A 70 6.97 8.82 12.01
C GLU A 70 6.38 9.15 10.63
N LEU A 71 5.23 8.56 10.28
CA LEU A 71 4.61 8.69 8.95
C LEU A 71 4.38 10.14 8.49
N PRO A 72 3.89 11.09 9.35
CA PRO A 72 3.67 12.47 8.92
C PRO A 72 4.95 13.22 8.52
N ARG A 73 6.14 12.68 8.84
CA ARG A 73 7.44 13.28 8.51
C ARG A 73 8.02 12.77 7.20
N LEU A 74 7.43 11.72 6.63
CA LEU A 74 7.88 11.14 5.36
C LEU A 74 7.39 11.97 4.19
N SER A 75 8.21 12.05 3.14
CA SER A 75 7.78 12.61 1.87
C SER A 75 6.98 11.56 1.11
N THR A 76 5.65 11.66 1.14
CA THR A 76 4.74 10.75 0.41
C THR A 76 4.01 11.47 -0.73
N PRO A 77 3.57 10.75 -1.78
CA PRO A 77 2.68 11.30 -2.78
C PRO A 77 1.43 11.94 -2.18
N PRO A 78 0.87 13.01 -2.78
CA PRO A 78 -0.37 13.65 -2.29
C PRO A 78 -1.57 12.69 -2.19
N ALA A 79 -1.60 11.65 -3.03
CA ALA A 79 -2.67 10.64 -3.03
C ALA A 79 -2.69 9.80 -1.74
N ASP A 80 -1.57 9.72 -1.01
CA ASP A 80 -1.44 8.89 0.19
C ASP A 80 -1.85 9.67 1.46
N ALA A 81 -2.18 10.96 1.34
CA ALA A 81 -2.43 11.82 2.50
C ALA A 81 -3.54 11.29 3.43
N GLU A 82 -4.59 10.68 2.88
CA GLU A 82 -5.65 10.06 3.69
C GLU A 82 -5.18 8.78 4.39
N LEU A 83 -4.36 7.96 3.72
CA LEU A 83 -3.75 6.79 4.34
C LEU A 83 -2.86 7.21 5.51
N ILE A 84 -2.01 8.21 5.32
CA ILE A 84 -1.09 8.71 6.36
C ILE A 84 -1.87 9.27 7.55
N ARG A 85 -2.97 10.01 7.33
CA ARG A 85 -3.86 10.44 8.41
C ARG A 85 -4.48 9.26 9.16
N SER A 86 -5.03 8.28 8.44
CA SER A 86 -5.65 7.09 9.03
C SER A 86 -4.68 6.28 9.90
N LEU A 87 -3.44 6.10 9.43
CA LEU A 87 -2.42 5.32 10.15
C LEU A 87 -1.85 6.08 11.34
N SER A 88 -1.57 7.39 11.20
CA SER A 88 -0.97 8.19 12.28
C SER A 88 -1.94 8.51 13.42
N ALA A 89 -3.26 8.49 13.18
CA ALA A 89 -4.28 8.70 14.20
C ALA A 89 -4.60 7.44 15.03
N SER A 90 -4.15 6.26 14.59
CA SER A 90 -4.46 4.99 15.25
C SER A 90 -3.50 4.74 16.41
N GLU A 91 -3.83 5.29 17.58
CA GLU A 91 -3.26 4.80 18.85
C GLU A 91 -3.91 3.45 19.19
N ARG A 92 -3.08 2.40 19.20
CA ARG A 92 -3.27 1.04 19.75
C ARG A 92 -4.69 0.44 19.79
#